data_AF-A0A6J3LVA8-F1
#
_entry.id   AF-A0A6J3LVA8-F1
#
_cell.length_a   1.000
_cell.length_b   1.000
_cell.length_c   1.000
_cell.angle_alpha   90.00
_cell.angle_beta   90.00
_cell.angle_gamma   90.00
#
_symmetry.space_group_name_H-M   'P 1'
#
loop_
_entity.id
_entity.type
_entity.pdbx_description
1 polymer ?
#
loop_
_entity_poly.entity_id
_entity_poly.type
_entity_poly.pdbx_seq_one_letter_code
_entity_poly.pdbx_strand_id
1 'polypeptide(L)'
;MYFNKQVIAFVGLLASSASASDVYSLFYDGTGASVSSTNFDVGNTGCFSVPNAVQVAFDQGGVVFGGTAAGPYCLYAYPSGGCGGAPTTQGFSNVDITQETKYRLNNGVSNQPSYHWAPNAC
;
A
#
# COMPACT_ATOMS: atom_id res chain seq x y z
N MET A 1 33.36 50.63 0.38
CA MET A 1 32.44 49.68 -0.28
C MET A 1 33.26 48.49 -0.72
N TYR A 2 33.16 47.32 -0.07
CA TYR A 2 33.49 45.99 -0.65
C TYR A 2 32.94 44.92 0.31
N PHE A 3 31.79 44.36 -0.05
CA PHE A 3 31.16 43.21 0.62
C PHE A 3 31.74 41.92 0.03
N ASN A 4 32.41 41.10 0.83
CA ASN A 4 32.78 39.74 0.43
C ASN A 4 31.70 38.77 0.93
N LYS A 5 30.79 38.40 0.04
CA LYS A 5 29.79 37.35 0.23
C LYS A 5 30.48 36.00 0.04
N GLN A 6 30.54 35.17 1.07
CA GLN A 6 30.90 33.76 0.90
C GLN A 6 29.65 32.91 0.82
N VAL A 7 29.65 32.08 -0.22
CA VAL A 7 28.54 31.34 -0.80
C VAL A 7 28.20 30.14 0.08
N ILE A 8 26.92 30.02 0.46
CA ILE A 8 26.37 28.81 1.08
C ILE A 8 26.28 27.74 -0.01
N ALA A 9 27.14 26.74 0.05
CA ALA A 9 27.04 25.56 -0.80
C ALA A 9 25.96 24.62 -0.24
N PHE A 10 24.72 24.79 -0.70
CA PHE A 10 23.67 23.79 -0.55
C PHE A 10 23.96 22.66 -1.55
N VAL A 11 24.67 21.62 -1.13
CA VAL A 11 24.72 20.37 -1.90
C VAL A 11 23.37 19.70 -1.73
N GLY A 12 22.51 19.89 -2.72
CA GLY A 12 21.26 19.17 -2.84
C GLY A 12 21.55 17.68 -2.81
N LEU A 13 21.13 17.02 -1.73
CA LEU A 13 20.66 15.64 -1.82
C LEU A 13 19.58 15.66 -2.89
N LEU A 14 19.98 15.35 -4.12
CA LEU A 14 19.08 14.85 -5.14
C LEU A 14 18.44 13.62 -4.51
N ALA A 15 17.29 13.84 -3.87
CA ALA A 15 16.32 12.81 -3.64
C ALA A 15 16.00 12.28 -5.03
N SER A 16 16.72 11.24 -5.42
CA SER A 16 16.31 10.35 -6.49
C SER A 16 15.00 9.75 -6.02
N SER A 17 13.90 10.50 -6.19
CA SER A 17 12.57 9.95 -6.21
C SER A 17 12.57 9.03 -7.42
N ALA A 18 13.04 7.79 -7.21
CA ALA A 18 12.65 6.69 -8.04
C ALA A 18 11.13 6.79 -8.08
N SER A 19 10.60 7.17 -9.24
CA SER A 19 9.17 7.22 -9.50
C SER A 19 8.66 5.79 -9.38
N ALA A 20 8.38 5.37 -8.15
CA ALA A 20 7.58 4.20 -7.89
C ALA A 20 6.18 4.59 -8.39
N SER A 21 5.78 4.03 -9.53
CA SER A 21 4.39 4.15 -9.95
C SER A 21 3.50 3.66 -8.81
N ASP A 22 2.53 4.48 -8.41
CA ASP A 22 1.68 4.21 -7.24
C ASP A 22 0.98 2.86 -7.44
N VAL A 23 1.24 1.92 -6.54
CA VAL A 23 0.56 0.63 -6.51
C VAL A 23 -0.65 0.79 -5.60
N TYR A 24 -1.80 0.41 -6.11
CA TYR A 24 -3.04 0.47 -5.38
C TYR A 24 -3.53 -0.94 -5.05
N SER A 25 -4.34 -1.04 -4.01
CA SER A 25 -4.98 -2.26 -3.57
C SER A 25 -6.50 -2.13 -3.65
N LEU A 26 -7.14 -3.21 -4.05
CA LEU A 26 -8.59 -3.36 -4.15
C LEU A 26 -9.01 -4.55 -3.30
N PHE A 27 -10.07 -4.41 -2.53
CA PHE A 27 -10.50 -5.45 -1.58
C PHE A 27 -11.81 -6.09 -2.01
N TYR A 28 -11.90 -7.40 -1.80
CA TYR A 28 -13.07 -8.20 -2.18
C TYR A 28 -13.55 -9.09 -1.03
N ASP A 29 -14.82 -9.46 -1.08
CA ASP A 29 -15.41 -10.44 -0.16
C ASP A 29 -15.09 -11.89 -0.57
N GLY A 30 -15.64 -12.85 0.18
CA GLY A 30 -15.47 -14.28 -0.09
C GLY A 30 -16.13 -14.78 -1.39
N THR A 31 -17.04 -14.00 -1.98
CA THR A 31 -17.67 -14.28 -3.28
C THR A 31 -16.89 -13.66 -4.45
N GLY A 32 -15.92 -12.80 -4.15
CA GLY A 32 -15.11 -12.08 -5.12
C GLY A 32 -15.72 -10.73 -5.56
N ALA A 33 -16.77 -10.25 -4.89
CA ALA A 33 -17.33 -8.92 -5.14
C ALA A 33 -16.49 -7.85 -4.43
N SER A 34 -16.32 -6.68 -5.06
CA SER A 34 -15.57 -5.57 -4.46
C SER A 34 -16.29 -5.06 -3.21
N VAL A 35 -15.55 -4.90 -2.11
CA VAL A 35 -16.07 -4.36 -0.84
C VAL A 35 -15.63 -2.92 -0.58
N SER A 36 -14.80 -2.35 -1.45
CA SER A 36 -14.45 -0.93 -1.44
C SER A 36 -14.81 -0.27 -2.77
N SER A 37 -15.25 0.99 -2.69
CA SER A 37 -15.45 1.87 -3.86
C SER A 37 -14.20 2.67 -4.22
N THR A 38 -13.18 2.62 -3.36
CA THR A 38 -11.89 3.30 -3.53
C THR A 38 -10.77 2.29 -3.56
N ASN A 39 -9.76 2.56 -4.38
CA ASN A 39 -8.49 1.85 -4.37
C ASN A 39 -7.59 2.49 -3.30
N PHE A 40 -6.83 1.67 -2.56
CA PHE A 40 -5.97 2.16 -1.49
C PHE A 40 -4.51 2.09 -1.92
N ASP A 41 -3.84 3.23 -1.96
CA ASP A 41 -2.40 3.32 -2.21
C ASP A 41 -1.64 2.51 -1.14
N VAL A 42 -0.82 1.55 -1.58
CA VAL A 42 -0.01 0.70 -0.70
C VAL A 42 1.18 1.45 -0.09
N GLY A 43 1.50 2.63 -0.62
CA GLY A 43 2.44 3.59 -0.02
C GLY A 43 1.81 4.45 1.08
N ASN A 44 0.48 4.47 1.19
CA ASN A 44 -0.21 5.26 2.21
C ASN A 44 -0.26 4.50 3.55
N THR A 45 0.40 5.08 4.55
CA THR A 45 0.47 4.56 5.93
C THR A 45 -0.73 4.95 6.79
N GLY A 46 -1.67 5.72 6.23
CA GLY A 46 -2.91 6.09 6.89
C GLY A 46 -3.83 4.90 7.11
N CYS A 47 -4.60 4.97 8.20
CA CYS A 47 -5.57 3.95 8.56
C CYS A 47 -6.86 4.09 7.77
N PHE A 48 -7.40 2.96 7.35
CA PHE A 48 -8.64 2.89 6.59
C PHE A 48 -9.48 1.68 7.02
N SER A 49 -10.77 1.71 6.70
CA SER A 49 -11.72 0.66 7.05
C SER A 49 -12.29 0.02 5.81
N VAL A 50 -12.17 -1.31 5.71
CA VAL A 50 -12.79 -2.11 4.65
C VAL A 50 -13.47 -3.32 5.29
N PRO A 51 -14.72 -3.19 5.75
CA PRO A 51 -15.40 -4.29 6.41
C PRO A 51 -15.57 -5.46 5.43
N ASN A 52 -15.51 -6.68 5.97
CA ASN A 52 -15.71 -7.93 5.22
C ASN A 52 -14.65 -8.23 4.14
N ALA A 53 -13.47 -7.61 4.21
CA ALA A 53 -12.38 -7.92 3.29
C ALA A 53 -11.84 -9.35 3.52
N VAL A 54 -11.89 -10.17 2.48
CA VAL A 54 -11.39 -11.56 2.47
C VAL A 54 -10.27 -11.74 1.45
N GLN A 55 -10.25 -10.93 0.41
CA GLN A 55 -9.26 -10.97 -0.65
C GLN A 55 -8.77 -9.56 -0.98
N VAL A 56 -7.58 -9.47 -1.56
CA VAL A 56 -6.98 -8.24 -2.07
C VAL A 56 -6.41 -8.48 -3.47
N ALA A 57 -6.56 -7.53 -4.38
CA ALA A 57 -5.86 -7.48 -5.66
C ALA A 57 -5.10 -6.17 -5.77
N PHE A 58 -4.15 -6.10 -6.70
CA PHE A 58 -3.32 -4.92 -6.89
C PHE A 58 -3.49 -4.34 -8.29
N ASP A 59 -3.28 -3.04 -8.39
CA ASP A 59 -3.36 -2.26 -9.63
C ASP A 59 -2.23 -1.22 -9.65
N GLN A 60 -1.83 -0.80 -10.85
CA GLN A 60 -0.89 0.30 -11.02
C GLN A 60 -1.37 1.22 -12.15
N GLY A 61 -2.54 1.83 -11.96
CA GLY A 61 -2.96 3.07 -12.62
C GLY A 61 -2.61 3.18 -14.11
N GLY A 62 -3.10 2.27 -14.95
CA GLY A 62 -2.91 2.32 -16.41
C GLY A 62 -2.02 1.22 -17.00
N VAL A 63 -1.46 0.33 -16.17
CA VAL A 63 -0.81 -0.90 -16.65
C VAL A 63 -1.88 -1.94 -16.99
N VAL A 64 -2.38 -1.90 -18.22
CA VAL A 64 -3.41 -2.85 -18.72
C VAL A 64 -2.79 -4.14 -19.28
N PHE A 65 -1.48 -4.14 -19.55
CA PHE A 65 -0.78 -5.26 -20.15
C PHE A 65 0.29 -5.76 -19.20
N GLY A 66 0.01 -6.88 -18.53
CA GLY A 66 0.97 -7.74 -17.81
C GLY A 66 2.01 -7.01 -16.97
N GLY A 67 1.91 -7.10 -15.66
CA GLY A 67 2.89 -6.48 -14.78
C GLY A 67 2.95 -7.14 -13.42
N THR A 68 4.10 -7.03 -12.79
CA THR A 68 4.25 -7.36 -11.38
C THR A 68 4.90 -6.19 -10.65
N ALA A 69 4.43 -5.93 -9.44
CA ALA A 69 5.08 -5.00 -8.53
C ALA A 69 5.88 -5.80 -7.49
N ALA A 70 7.17 -5.47 -7.38
CA ALA A 70 8.12 -6.27 -6.61
C ALA A 70 7.77 -6.32 -5.11
N GLY A 71 7.29 -5.22 -4.52
CA GLY A 71 7.10 -5.09 -3.08
C GLY A 71 8.44 -5.08 -2.31
N PRO A 72 8.44 -5.39 -1.00
CA PRO A 72 7.32 -5.95 -0.24
C PRO A 72 6.29 -4.91 0.22
N TYR A 73 5.03 -5.32 0.24
CA TYR A 73 3.89 -4.57 0.77
C TYR A 73 3.30 -5.30 1.97
N CYS A 74 3.07 -4.61 3.07
CA CYS A 74 2.64 -5.24 4.32
C CYS A 74 1.30 -4.66 4.75
N LEU A 75 0.28 -5.51 4.78
CA LEU A 75 -1.04 -5.16 5.24
C LEU A 75 -1.14 -5.46 6.73
N TYR A 76 -1.30 -4.42 7.53
CA TYR A 76 -1.56 -4.54 8.96
C TYR A 76 -3.07 -4.46 9.17
N ALA A 77 -3.61 -5.42 9.90
CA ALA A 77 -5.04 -5.55 10.17
C ALA A 77 -5.28 -5.46 11.68
N TYR A 78 -6.21 -4.62 12.08
CA TYR A 78 -6.45 -4.26 13.47
C TYR A 78 -7.83 -4.72 13.91
N PRO A 79 -7.95 -5.36 15.10
CA PRO A 79 -9.22 -5.86 15.61
C PRO A 79 -10.16 -4.77 16.10
N SER A 80 -9.67 -3.54 16.28
CA SER A 80 -10.49 -2.36 16.58
C SER A 80 -10.52 -1.43 15.38
N GLY A 81 -11.62 -0.70 15.21
CA GLY A 81 -11.71 0.36 14.19
C GLY A 81 -10.70 1.48 14.45
N GLY A 82 -10.28 2.17 13.39
CA GLY A 82 -9.36 3.31 13.49
C GLY A 82 -7.91 2.95 13.86
N CYS A 83 -7.49 1.71 13.61
CA CYS A 83 -6.17 1.15 13.91
C CYS A 83 -5.73 1.15 15.38
N GLY A 84 -6.68 1.07 16.30
CA GLY A 84 -6.36 0.73 17.68
C GLY A 84 -6.04 -0.77 17.83
N GLY A 85 -5.17 -1.10 18.80
CA GLY A 85 -4.87 -2.49 19.19
C GLY A 85 -3.64 -3.11 18.53
N ALA A 86 -3.34 -4.35 18.89
CA ALA A 86 -2.22 -5.10 18.32
C ALA A 86 -2.60 -5.63 16.92
N PRO A 87 -1.86 -5.28 15.86
CA PRO A 87 -2.18 -5.74 14.52
C PRO A 87 -1.74 -7.17 14.25
N THR A 88 -2.40 -7.80 13.28
CA THR A 88 -1.88 -8.97 12.56
C THR A 88 -1.45 -8.52 11.17
N THR A 89 -0.32 -9.03 10.68
CA THR A 89 0.26 -8.56 9.41
C THR A 89 0.31 -9.67 8.37
N GLN A 90 0.12 -9.30 7.11
CA GLN A 90 0.39 -10.17 5.95
C GLN A 90 1.23 -9.42 4.92
N GLY A 91 2.31 -10.06 4.48
CA GLY A 91 3.19 -9.55 3.43
C GLY A 91 2.78 -10.01 2.04
N PHE A 92 3.05 -9.15 1.06
CA PHE A 92 2.83 -9.38 -0.36
C PHE A 92 4.08 -8.95 -1.14
N SER A 93 4.53 -9.78 -2.06
CA SER A 93 5.71 -9.55 -2.88
C SER A 93 5.48 -10.12 -4.28
N ASN A 94 6.05 -9.49 -5.30
CA ASN A 94 5.83 -9.86 -6.70
C ASN A 94 4.34 -9.98 -7.02
N VAL A 95 3.57 -8.96 -6.64
CA VAL A 95 2.11 -8.95 -6.82
C VAL A 95 1.77 -8.64 -8.26
N ASP A 96 0.80 -9.36 -8.80
CA ASP A 96 0.18 -9.07 -10.09
C ASP A 96 -0.63 -7.77 -9.98
N ILE A 97 -0.35 -6.83 -10.88
CA ILE A 97 -0.96 -5.49 -10.90
C ILE A 97 -2.06 -5.37 -11.98
N THR A 98 -2.53 -6.50 -12.52
CA THR A 98 -3.61 -6.54 -13.52
C THR A 98 -5.01 -6.71 -12.90
N GLN A 99 -5.09 -6.86 -11.57
CA GLN A 99 -6.30 -7.20 -10.82
C GLN A 99 -6.89 -8.60 -11.12
N GLU A 100 -6.26 -9.38 -12.00
CA GLU A 100 -6.68 -10.75 -12.30
C GLU A 100 -6.43 -11.69 -11.12
N THR A 101 -5.30 -11.48 -10.43
CA THR A 101 -4.94 -12.28 -9.24
C THR A 101 -5.50 -11.67 -7.97
N LYS A 102 -6.42 -12.41 -7.33
CA LYS A 102 -6.91 -12.09 -5.98
C LYS A 102 -6.16 -12.91 -4.94
N TYR A 103 -5.42 -12.25 -4.09
CA TYR A 103 -4.69 -12.83 -2.98
C TYR A 103 -5.62 -12.99 -1.77
N ARG A 104 -5.70 -14.19 -1.21
CA ARG A 104 -6.50 -14.45 -0.02
C ARG A 104 -5.83 -13.85 1.22
N LEU A 105 -6.63 -13.18 2.05
CA LEU A 105 -6.17 -12.72 3.36
C LEU A 105 -6.14 -13.88 4.35
N ASN A 106 -5.05 -13.97 5.11
CA ASN A 106 -4.83 -14.98 6.13
C ASN A 106 -5.83 -14.82 7.28
N ASN A 107 -5.99 -15.90 8.06
CA ASN A 107 -6.75 -15.85 9.31
C ASN A 107 -6.14 -14.79 10.25
N GLY A 108 -6.97 -13.87 10.75
CA GLY A 108 -6.53 -12.73 11.58
C GLY A 108 -6.28 -11.44 10.80
N VAL A 109 -6.05 -11.51 9.48
CA VAL A 109 -6.01 -10.33 8.59
C VAL A 109 -7.36 -10.15 7.89
N SER A 110 -7.99 -11.25 7.49
CA SER A 110 -9.35 -11.21 6.93
C SER A 110 -10.37 -10.68 7.94
N ASN A 111 -11.38 -9.96 7.43
CA ASN A 111 -12.56 -9.46 8.14
C ASN A 111 -12.24 -8.58 9.36
N GLN A 112 -11.10 -7.89 9.36
CA GLN A 112 -10.78 -6.93 10.40
C GLN A 112 -11.45 -5.59 10.11
N PRO A 113 -11.80 -4.81 11.16
CA PRO A 113 -12.49 -3.54 10.98
C PRO A 113 -11.62 -2.42 10.40
N SER A 114 -10.30 -2.48 10.58
CA SER A 114 -9.40 -1.48 10.01
C SER A 114 -8.03 -2.03 9.61
N TYR A 115 -7.41 -1.31 8.70
CA TYR A 115 -6.19 -1.70 8.02
C TYR A 115 -5.26 -0.49 7.82
N HIS A 116 -3.97 -0.74 7.67
CA HIS A 116 -3.04 0.20 7.06
C HIS A 116 -2.01 -0.55 6.22
N TRP A 117 -1.42 0.13 5.23
CA TRP A 117 -0.32 -0.40 4.44
C TRP A 117 1.01 0.16 4.92
N ALA A 118 2.03 -0.69 4.99
CA ALA A 118 3.42 -0.24 5.15
C ALA A 118 4.26 -0.77 3.97
N PRO A 119 4.87 0.12 3.16
CA PRO A 119 5.84 -0.32 2.17
C PRO A 119 7.12 -0.76 2.88
N ASN A 120 7.75 -1.83 2.39
CA ASN A 120 9.08 -2.30 2.81
C ASN A 120 9.21 -2.73 4.29
N ALA A 121 8.10 -2.99 5.00
CA ALA A 121 8.13 -3.28 6.44
C ALA A 121 7.13 -4.37 6.86
N CYS A 122 7.60 -5.62 6.86
CA CYS A 122 7.04 -6.80 7.49
C CYS A 122 8.13 -7.36 8.43
#